data_AF-A0A351JWW8-F1
#
_entry.id   AF-A0A351JWW8-F1
#
_cell.length_a   1.000
_cell.length_b   1.000
_cell.length_c   1.000
_cell.angle_alpha   90.00
_cell.angle_beta   90.00
_cell.angle_gamma   90.00
#
_symmetry.space_group_name_H-M   'P 1'
#
loop_
_entity.id
_entity.type
_entity.pdbx_description
1 polymer ?
#
loop_
_entity_poly.entity_id
_entity_poly.type
_entity_poly.pdbx_seq_one_letter_code
_entity_poly.pdbx_strand_id
1 'polypeptide(L)'
;MTCDEARELIPAYAARALPEQESVGLVGHEVRCAACQEELVQAIRLGHELRQAFARLPGAPPGTWLAVVARTQGMSVFRVDLGSEVAGFSFGVMATQTGMPVSCRLSILGQEVPLFRI
;
A
#
# COMPACT_ATOMS: atom_id res chain seq x y z
N MET A 1 -27.34 -5.34 -3.14
CA MET A 1 -26.82 -4.57 -4.28
C MET A 1 -27.18 -5.26 -5.59
N THR A 2 -27.30 -4.46 -6.64
CA THR A 2 -27.51 -4.90 -8.02
C THR A 2 -26.17 -5.26 -8.68
N CYS A 3 -26.21 -5.90 -9.85
CA CYS A 3 -24.99 -6.19 -10.61
C CYS A 3 -24.28 -4.90 -11.07
N ASP A 4 -25.04 -3.86 -11.43
CA ASP A 4 -24.46 -2.59 -11.87
C ASP A 4 -23.72 -1.89 -10.72
N GLU A 5 -24.32 -1.86 -9.52
CA GLU A 5 -23.66 -1.38 -8.31
C GLU A 5 -22.40 -2.20 -8.00
N ALA A 6 -22.47 -3.54 -8.09
CA ALA A 6 -21.30 -4.39 -7.85
C ALA A 6 -20.16 -4.08 -8.83
N ARG A 7 -20.47 -3.92 -10.12
CA ARG A 7 -19.49 -3.60 -11.17
C ARG A 7 -18.76 -2.29 -10.95
N GLU A 8 -19.45 -1.28 -10.43
CA GLU A 8 -18.82 0.00 -10.08
C GLU A 8 -17.82 -0.15 -8.92
N LEU A 9 -18.07 -1.07 -7.98
CA LEU A 9 -17.22 -1.27 -6.80
C LEU A 9 -16.06 -2.25 -7.04
N ILE A 10 -16.17 -3.17 -8.01
CA ILE A 10 -15.15 -4.18 -8.31
C ILE A 10 -13.73 -3.58 -8.49
N PRO A 11 -13.51 -2.50 -9.26
CA PRO A 11 -12.18 -1.93 -9.44
C PRO A 11 -11.56 -1.44 -8.12
N ALA A 12 -12.36 -0.74 -7.30
CA ALA A 12 -11.91 -0.22 -6.01
C ALA A 12 -11.62 -1.35 -5.01
N TYR A 13 -12.42 -2.42 -5.03
CA TYR A 13 -12.18 -3.62 -4.23
C TYR A 13 -10.90 -4.34 -4.67
N ALA A 14 -10.70 -4.55 -5.97
CA ALA A 14 -9.50 -5.18 -6.53
C ALA A 14 -8.22 -4.38 -6.21
N ALA A 15 -8.33 -3.05 -6.15
CA ALA A 15 -7.26 -2.14 -5.73
C ALA A 15 -7.05 -2.05 -4.21
N ARG A 16 -7.86 -2.74 -3.40
CA ARG A 16 -7.89 -2.65 -1.92
C ARG A 16 -8.13 -1.23 -1.40
N ALA A 17 -8.90 -0.44 -2.15
CA ALA A 17 -9.26 0.93 -1.82
C ALA A 17 -10.72 1.06 -1.33
N LEU A 18 -11.49 -0.04 -1.37
CA LEU A 18 -12.90 -0.03 -0.99
C LEU A 18 -13.07 -0.06 0.54
N PRO A 19 -13.96 0.77 1.13
CA PRO A 19 -14.30 0.69 2.54
C PRO A 19 -14.84 -0.68 2.95
N GLU A 20 -14.66 -1.05 4.22
CA GLU A 20 -15.04 -2.38 4.73
C GLU A 20 -16.53 -2.68 4.58
N GLN A 21 -17.40 -1.70 4.87
CA GLN A 21 -18.85 -1.88 4.76
C GLN A 21 -19.30 -2.19 3.32
N GLU A 22 -18.75 -1.47 2.35
CA GLU A 22 -19.02 -1.69 0.92
C GLU A 22 -18.43 -3.02 0.45
N SER A 23 -17.25 -3.39 0.98
CA SER A 23 -16.60 -4.68 0.71
C SER A 23 -17.45 -5.87 1.14
N VAL A 24 -18.06 -5.81 2.32
CA VAL A 24 -18.97 -6.88 2.79
C VAL A 24 -20.19 -7.00 1.87
N GLY A 25 -20.75 -5.85 1.45
CA GLY A 25 -21.86 -5.82 0.50
C GLY A 25 -21.50 -6.49 -0.82
N LEU A 26 -20.33 -6.16 -1.38
CA LEU A 26 -19.84 -6.70 -2.65
C LEU A 26 -19.65 -8.21 -2.55
N VAL A 27 -18.86 -8.67 -1.57
CA VAL A 27 -18.62 -10.11 -1.38
C VAL A 27 -19.92 -10.89 -1.19
N GLY A 28 -20.90 -10.33 -0.49
CA GLY A 28 -22.21 -10.94 -0.32
C GLY A 28 -22.98 -11.15 -1.64
N HIS A 29 -22.82 -10.24 -2.60
CA HIS A 29 -23.38 -10.37 -3.95
C HIS A 29 -22.59 -11.37 -4.80
N GLU A 30 -21.26 -11.28 -4.79
CA GLU A 30 -20.35 -12.13 -5.57
C GLU A 30 -20.57 -13.62 -5.33
N VAL A 31 -20.80 -14.03 -4.07
CA VAL A 31 -21.07 -15.43 -3.71
C VAL A 31 -22.29 -16.02 -4.45
N ARG A 32 -23.18 -15.16 -4.95
CA ARG A 32 -24.43 -15.57 -5.61
C ARG A 32 -24.48 -15.22 -7.09
N CYS A 33 -23.47 -14.54 -7.62
CA CYS A 33 -23.45 -14.03 -8.99
C CYS A 33 -22.16 -14.44 -9.71
N ALA A 34 -22.22 -15.48 -10.54
CA ALA A 34 -21.07 -15.97 -11.28
C ALA A 34 -20.49 -14.93 -12.26
N ALA A 35 -21.33 -14.07 -12.84
CA ALA A 35 -20.90 -13.03 -13.78
C ALA A 35 -20.02 -11.96 -13.09
N CYS A 36 -20.49 -11.44 -11.96
CA CYS A 36 -19.70 -10.48 -11.17
C CYS A 36 -18.43 -11.14 -10.62
N GLN A 37 -18.51 -12.44 -10.27
CA GLN A 37 -17.36 -13.18 -9.74
C GLN A 37 -16.24 -13.27 -10.78
N GLU A 38 -16.60 -13.55 -12.03
CA GLU A 38 -15.67 -13.55 -13.14
C GLU A 38 -15.05 -12.16 -13.36
N GLU A 39 -15.86 -11.11 -13.38
CA GLU A 39 -15.38 -9.73 -13.53
C GLU A 39 -14.41 -9.33 -12.41
N LEU A 40 -14.70 -9.70 -11.16
CA LEU A 40 -13.82 -9.46 -10.03
C LEU A 40 -12.47 -10.18 -10.18
N VAL A 41 -12.48 -11.44 -10.62
CA VAL A 41 -11.24 -12.20 -10.87
C VAL A 41 -10.41 -11.53 -11.96
N GLN A 42 -11.03 -11.07 -13.04
CA GLN A 42 -10.34 -10.34 -14.12
C GLN A 42 -9.74 -9.03 -13.60
N ALA A 43 -10.46 -8.27 -12.79
CA ALA A 43 -9.97 -7.02 -12.21
C ALA A 43 -8.76 -7.25 -11.29
N ILE A 44 -8.79 -8.28 -10.44
CA ILE A 44 -7.67 -8.66 -9.57
C ILE A 44 -6.45 -9.05 -10.41
N ARG A 45 -6.66 -9.85 -11.47
CA ARG A 45 -5.59 -10.27 -12.37
C ARG A 45 -4.94 -9.09 -13.07
N LEU A 46 -5.74 -8.18 -13.62
CA LEU A 46 -5.24 -6.95 -14.24
C LEU A 46 -4.43 -6.11 -13.25
N GLY A 47 -4.92 -5.95 -12.01
CA GLY A 47 -4.19 -5.25 -10.96
C GLY A 47 -2.87 -5.92 -10.58
N HIS A 48 -2.74 -7.24 -10.72
CA HIS A 48 -1.47 -7.94 -10.56
C HIS A 48 -0.52 -7.68 -11.73
N GLU A 49 -1.01 -7.81 -12.97
CA GLU A 49 -0.23 -7.57 -14.19
C GLU A 49 0.30 -6.13 -14.24
N LEU A 50 -0.53 -5.14 -13.89
CA LEU A 50 -0.10 -3.74 -13.78
C LEU A 50 0.99 -3.56 -12.74
N ARG A 51 0.83 -4.12 -11.53
CA ARG A 51 1.87 -4.04 -10.48
C ARG A 51 3.18 -4.66 -10.94
N GLN A 52 3.14 -5.79 -11.63
CA GLN A 52 4.33 -6.41 -12.20
C GLN A 52 4.98 -5.53 -13.28
N ALA A 53 4.17 -4.91 -14.15
CA ALA A 53 4.67 -4.00 -15.18
C ALA A 53 5.34 -2.76 -14.56
N PHE A 54 4.71 -2.15 -13.56
CA PHE A 54 5.26 -1.01 -12.83
C PHE A 54 6.53 -1.37 -12.05
N ALA A 55 6.64 -2.59 -11.51
CA ALA A 55 7.85 -3.05 -10.84
C ALA A 55 9.07 -3.19 -11.78
N ARG A 56 8.85 -3.29 -13.10
CA ARG A 56 9.92 -3.32 -14.11
C ARG A 56 10.37 -1.93 -14.55
N LEU A 57 9.62 -0.88 -14.19
CA LEU A 57 10.06 0.48 -14.46
C LEU A 57 11.22 0.84 -13.53
N PRO A 58 12.17 1.67 -13.98
CA PRO A 58 13.21 2.17 -13.10
C PRO A 58 12.56 2.85 -11.89
N GLY A 59 12.94 2.40 -10.69
CA GLY A 59 12.45 2.97 -9.45
C GLY A 59 12.72 4.47 -9.38
N ALA A 60 11.97 5.17 -8.53
CA ALA A 60 12.21 6.58 -8.31
C ALA A 60 13.67 6.80 -7.84
N PRO A 61 14.34 7.89 -8.30
CA PRO A 61 15.69 8.19 -7.85
C PRO A 61 15.82 8.17 -6.32
N PRO A 62 16.98 7.76 -5.78
CA PRO A 62 17.24 7.84 -4.35
C PRO A 62 16.92 9.25 -3.82
N GLY A 63 16.01 9.35 -2.85
CA GLY A 63 15.59 10.63 -2.26
C GLY A 63 14.26 11.20 -2.79
N THR A 64 13.71 10.72 -3.90
CA THR A 64 12.39 11.20 -4.38
C THR A 64 11.28 10.94 -3.37
N TRP A 65 11.28 9.77 -2.71
CA TRP A 65 10.29 9.47 -1.68
C TRP A 65 10.42 10.36 -0.44
N LEU A 66 11.66 10.72 -0.07
CA LEU A 66 11.96 11.68 0.99
C LEU A 66 11.41 13.06 0.67
N ALA A 67 11.55 13.51 -0.59
CA ALA A 67 11.01 14.79 -1.04
C ALA A 67 9.47 14.81 -1.08
N VAL A 68 8.84 13.69 -1.47
CA VAL A 68 7.38 13.53 -1.45
C VAL A 68 6.88 13.58 0.00
N VAL A 69 7.44 12.76 0.89
CA VAL A 69 7.08 12.73 2.32
C VAL A 69 7.29 14.10 2.97
N ALA A 70 8.41 14.78 2.69
CA ALA A 70 8.68 16.13 3.18
C ALA A 70 7.59 17.14 2.78
N ARG A 71 6.99 16.97 1.58
CA ARG A 71 5.94 17.86 1.06
C ARG A 71 4.53 17.47 1.50
N THR A 72 4.25 16.18 1.69
CA THR A 72 2.88 15.69 1.94
C THR A 72 2.61 15.35 3.40
N GLN A 73 3.64 15.01 4.17
CA GLN A 73 3.48 14.53 5.56
C GLN A 73 4.35 15.31 6.55
N GLY A 74 5.45 15.92 6.12
CA GLY A 74 6.35 16.70 6.97
C GLY A 74 7.81 16.26 6.84
N MET A 75 8.76 17.08 7.31
CA MET A 75 10.19 16.87 7.14
C MET A 75 10.72 15.74 8.02
N SER A 76 11.45 14.79 7.43
CA SER A 76 12.28 13.85 8.20
C SER A 76 13.38 14.63 8.91
N VAL A 77 13.40 14.61 10.25
CA VAL A 77 14.40 15.35 11.05
C VAL A 77 15.66 14.51 11.25
N PHE A 78 15.50 13.20 11.36
CA PHE A 78 16.62 12.32 11.69
C PHE A 78 16.41 10.89 11.15
N ARG A 79 17.44 10.29 10.56
CA ARG A 79 17.48 8.88 10.16
C ARG A 79 18.76 8.26 10.69
N VAL A 80 18.64 7.15 11.40
CA VAL A 80 19.78 6.32 11.84
C VAL A 80 19.61 4.94 11.25
N ASP A 81 20.57 4.54 10.44
CA ASP A 81 20.65 3.20 9.89
C ASP A 81 21.71 2.43 10.69
N LEU A 82 21.29 1.39 11.40
CA LEU A 82 22.13 0.46 12.16
C LEU A 82 22.00 -0.91 11.50
N GLY A 83 22.95 -1.33 10.68
CA GLY A 83 22.86 -2.61 9.97
C GLY A 83 24.18 -3.34 9.78
N SER A 84 24.14 -4.66 9.95
CA SER A 84 25.10 -5.60 9.37
C SER A 84 24.51 -6.19 8.07
N GLU A 85 25.33 -6.81 7.22
CA GLU A 85 24.91 -7.32 5.89
C GLU A 85 23.71 -8.28 5.90
N VAL A 86 23.31 -8.82 7.06
CA VAL A 86 22.24 -9.82 7.20
C VAL A 86 20.94 -9.24 7.78
N ALA A 87 21.03 -8.20 8.61
CA ALA A 87 19.89 -7.55 9.25
C ALA A 87 20.16 -6.04 9.39
N GLY A 88 19.32 -5.23 8.75
CA GLY A 88 19.38 -3.78 8.81
C GLY A 88 18.26 -3.24 9.68
N PHE A 89 18.57 -2.40 10.66
CA PHE A 89 17.58 -1.67 11.43
C PHE A 89 17.63 -0.20 11.01
N SER A 90 16.49 0.37 10.65
CA SER A 90 16.38 1.78 10.28
C SER A 90 15.39 2.48 11.21
N PHE A 91 15.87 3.52 11.88
CA PHE A 91 15.09 4.37 12.74
C PHE A 91 14.93 5.74 12.08
N GLY A 92 13.69 6.18 11.88
CA GLY A 92 13.39 7.47 11.25
C GLY A 92 12.45 8.30 12.12
N VAL A 93 12.89 9.50 12.50
CA VAL A 93 12.06 10.51 13.16
C VAL A 93 11.57 11.49 12.10
N MET A 94 10.25 11.59 11.96
CA MET A 94 9.60 12.58 11.10
C MET A 94 9.00 13.68 11.98
N ALA A 95 9.14 14.93 11.56
CA ALA A 95 8.39 16.05 12.14
C ALA A 95 7.30 16.46 11.15
N THR A 96 6.07 16.48 11.65
CA THR A 96 4.87 16.87 10.91
C THR A 96 4.29 18.12 11.55
N GLN A 97 3.39 18.84 10.86
CA GLN A 97 2.74 20.03 11.43
C GLN A 97 1.90 19.72 12.70
N THR A 98 1.53 18.45 12.92
CA THR A 98 0.69 17.99 14.04
C THR A 98 1.49 17.29 15.16
N GLY A 99 2.82 17.17 15.04
CA GLY A 99 3.67 16.48 16.02
C GLY A 99 4.87 15.75 15.39
N MET A 100 5.65 15.03 16.20
CA MET A 100 6.80 14.23 15.75
C MET A 100 6.49 12.73 15.74
N PRO A 101 5.97 12.15 14.64
CA PRO A 101 5.82 10.71 14.53
C PRO A 101 7.17 10.01 14.40
N VAL A 102 7.32 8.95 15.18
CA VAL A 102 8.50 8.10 15.17
C VAL A 102 8.18 6.85 14.34
N SER A 103 8.95 6.61 13.29
CA SER A 103 8.82 5.44 12.43
C SER A 103 10.02 4.52 12.60
N CYS A 104 9.75 3.24 12.85
CA CYS A 104 10.78 2.22 13.01
C CYS A 104 10.58 1.13 11.97
N ARG A 105 11.62 0.85 11.16
CA ARG A 105 11.60 -0.15 10.10
C ARG A 105 12.76 -1.13 10.29
N LEU A 106 12.43 -2.41 10.35
CA LEU A 106 13.41 -3.50 10.39
C LEU A 106 13.48 -4.15 9.01
N SER A 107 14.67 -4.17 8.43
CA SER A 107 14.99 -4.92 7.22
C SER A 107 15.63 -6.26 7.59
N ILE A 108 14.94 -7.36 7.31
CA ILE A 108 15.49 -8.71 7.44
C ILE A 108 15.64 -9.27 6.03
N LEU A 109 16.84 -9.67 5.62
CA LEU A 109 17.10 -10.22 4.29
C LEU A 109 16.60 -9.31 3.14
N GLY A 110 16.68 -7.99 3.31
CA GLY A 110 16.21 -7.00 2.33
C GLY A 110 14.70 -6.76 2.30
N GLN A 111 13.92 -7.42 3.16
CA GLN A 111 12.48 -7.16 3.30
C GLN A 111 12.21 -6.19 4.45
N GLU A 112 11.56 -5.06 4.15
CA GLU A 112 11.18 -4.05 5.15
C GLU A 112 9.92 -4.46 5.92
N VAL A 113 10.02 -4.55 7.24
CA VAL A 113 8.92 -4.80 8.18
C VAL A 113 8.75 -3.57 9.08
N PRO A 114 7.58 -2.91 9.08
CA PRO A 114 7.29 -1.82 10.00
C PRO A 114 7.10 -2.38 11.42
N LEU A 115 7.83 -1.87 12.41
CA LEU A 115 7.73 -2.35 13.78
C LEU A 115 6.71 -1.56 14.61
N PHE A 116 6.68 -0.23 14.50
CA PHE A 116 5.75 0.64 15.23
C PHE A 116 5.51 1.95 14.48
N ARG A 117 4.29 2.50 14.59
CA ARG A 117 3.90 3.86 14.16
C ARG A 117 3.25 4.53 15.38
N ILE A 118 3.92 5.53 15.96
CA ILE A 118 3.45 6.32 17.10
C ILE A 118 3.32 7.77 16.63
#